data_AF-A0A6B9FFY5-F1
#
_entry.id   AF-A0A6B9FFY5-F1
#
_cell.length_a   1.000
_cell.length_b   1.000
_cell.length_c   1.000
_cell.angle_alpha   90.00
_cell.angle_beta   90.00
_cell.angle_gamma   90.00
#
_symmetry.space_group_name_H-M   'P 1'
#
loop_
_entity.id
_entity.type
_entity.pdbx_description
1 polymer ?
#
loop_
_entity_poly.entity_id
_entity_poly.type
_entity_poly.pdbx_seq_one_letter_code
_entity_poly.pdbx_strand_id
1 'polypeptide(L)'
;MNKLRTVTWGGGGLVILAAIWATLHYGGPGRFLPTAAIGLVAATLPFGIAYSKSAVTSLRRRFADVDEGISAETGSIFVSRSTVDDPVDCLESIVDAVRSDANADDVERESFQEGPGLMVMYTGFHNSFVRITEAGRVVVTGTSEHTHDLADTVAEAYSLSFDRTRNNPFSGMEPIRGAPRVFLGVFVIVLLLVGLGTVGAAAYPSDAYNPAERTVITGIDARGDLDPGTSRAETRLSKAAFLVAIVDEEAQEVTWVQNDSERVTEHGRQALRVSRDAEALLAAARDDSLTPAQAERATRVERRLVDARMAVAAAMTERVENDSVNETADMRRVVERLRATDERSTAS
;
A
#
# COMPACT_ATOMS: atom_id res chain seq x y z
N MET A 1 -13.78 -13.61 6.93
CA MET A 1 -12.65 -12.66 7.15
C MET A 1 -12.02 -12.28 5.81
N ASN A 2 -11.90 -10.97 5.48
CA ASN A 2 -11.62 -10.48 4.13
C ASN A 2 -10.12 -10.59 3.75
N LYS A 3 -9.75 -11.54 2.86
CA LYS A 3 -8.37 -11.70 2.33
C LYS A 3 -7.72 -10.38 1.88
N LEU A 4 -8.50 -9.49 1.25
CA LEU A 4 -8.02 -8.18 0.81
C LEU A 4 -7.60 -7.27 1.98
N ARG A 5 -8.32 -7.30 3.10
CA ARG A 5 -7.99 -6.52 4.30
C ARG A 5 -6.68 -6.98 4.93
N THR A 6 -6.44 -8.29 4.95
CA THR A 6 -5.16 -8.85 5.43
C THR A 6 -4.01 -8.45 4.53
N VAL A 7 -4.20 -8.51 3.21
CA VAL A 7 -3.18 -8.09 2.22
C VAL A 7 -2.88 -6.60 2.33
N THR A 8 -3.91 -5.74 2.46
CA THR A 8 -3.71 -4.29 2.52
C THR A 8 -3.03 -3.86 3.81
N TRP A 9 -3.49 -4.37 4.96
CA TRP A 9 -2.88 -4.06 6.26
C TRP A 9 -1.48 -4.66 6.40
N GLY A 10 -1.32 -5.93 6.06
CA GLY A 10 -0.03 -6.61 6.14
C GLY A 10 0.99 -6.02 5.17
N GLY A 11 0.59 -5.84 3.91
CA GLY A 11 1.45 -5.24 2.88
C GLY A 11 1.79 -3.78 3.18
N GLY A 12 0.79 -2.96 3.51
CA GLY A 12 1.00 -1.55 3.84
C GLY A 12 1.88 -1.38 5.08
N GLY A 13 1.66 -2.20 6.11
CA GLY A 13 2.52 -2.28 7.28
C GLY A 13 3.96 -2.66 6.95
N LEU A 14 4.16 -3.65 6.07
CA LEU A 14 5.49 -4.06 5.61
C LEU A 14 6.23 -2.93 4.87
N VAL A 15 5.54 -2.18 4.00
CA VAL A 15 6.13 -1.01 3.31
C VAL A 15 6.53 0.08 4.31
N ILE A 16 5.71 0.33 5.34
CA ILE A 16 6.04 1.29 6.40
C ILE A 16 7.26 0.81 7.20
N LEU A 17 7.31 -0.47 7.57
CA LEU A 17 8.46 -1.05 8.26
C LEU A 17 9.74 -0.96 7.41
N ALA A 18 9.63 -1.19 6.09
CA ALA A 18 10.75 -1.00 5.17
C ALA A 18 11.20 0.47 5.12
N ALA A 19 10.29 1.44 5.15
CA ALA A 19 10.64 2.87 5.22
C ALA A 19 11.35 3.24 6.53
N ILE A 20 10.90 2.67 7.66
CA ILE A 20 11.52 2.89 8.98
C ILE A 20 12.93 2.28 8.99
N TRP A 21 13.07 1.02 8.58
CA TRP A 21 14.37 0.36 8.45
C TRP A 21 15.32 1.17 7.56
N ALA A 22 14.86 1.58 6.38
CA ALA A 22 15.67 2.35 5.45
C ALA A 22 16.08 3.72 6.02
N THR A 23 15.20 4.37 6.78
CA THR A 23 15.53 5.62 7.50
C THR A 23 16.64 5.41 8.52
N LEU A 24 16.62 4.28 9.25
CA LEU A 24 17.64 3.94 10.23
C LEU A 24 18.97 3.55 9.57
N HIS A 25 18.91 2.82 8.46
CA HIS A 25 20.10 2.31 7.75
C HIS A 25 20.79 3.39 6.91
N TYR A 26 20.06 4.10 6.06
CA TYR A 26 20.60 5.07 5.11
C TYR A 26 20.57 6.52 5.64
N GLY A 27 19.87 6.77 6.75
CA GLY A 27 19.69 8.11 7.31
C GLY A 27 18.69 8.99 6.54
N GLY A 28 18.44 10.19 7.07
CA GLY A 28 17.61 11.21 6.41
C GLY A 28 16.10 10.92 6.46
N PRO A 29 15.40 11.21 7.57
CA PRO A 29 14.00 10.82 7.77
C PRO A 29 13.02 11.33 6.70
N GLY A 30 13.30 12.49 6.10
CA GLY A 30 12.47 13.03 5.02
C GLY A 30 12.51 12.22 3.72
N ARG A 31 13.60 11.47 3.49
CA ARG A 31 13.87 10.76 2.23
C ARG A 31 12.92 9.59 2.00
N PHE A 32 12.45 8.93 3.06
CA PHE A 32 11.59 7.75 2.98
C PHE A 32 10.13 8.03 3.35
N LEU A 33 9.77 9.29 3.64
CA LEU A 33 8.38 9.71 3.88
C LEU A 33 7.44 9.34 2.72
N PRO A 34 7.81 9.51 1.43
CA PRO A 34 6.94 9.08 0.33
C PRO A 34 6.62 7.58 0.39
N THR A 35 7.61 6.75 0.72
CA THR A 35 7.42 5.30 0.87
C THR A 35 6.45 4.97 2.02
N ALA A 36 6.64 5.61 3.19
CA ALA A 36 5.72 5.45 4.32
C ALA A 36 4.29 5.89 3.97
N ALA A 37 4.14 7.00 3.24
CA ALA A 37 2.85 7.49 2.77
C ALA A 37 2.17 6.49 1.80
N ILE A 38 2.91 5.90 0.86
CA ILE A 38 2.40 4.85 -0.03
C ILE A 38 1.89 3.64 0.78
N GLY A 39 2.67 3.19 1.78
CA GLY A 39 2.26 2.10 2.66
C GLY A 39 0.98 2.41 3.43
N LEU A 40 0.85 3.63 3.96
CA LEU A 40 -0.35 4.09 4.65
C LEU A 40 -1.57 4.16 3.71
N VAL A 41 -1.40 4.70 2.51
CA VAL A 41 -2.45 4.74 1.48
C VAL A 41 -2.87 3.31 1.14
N ALA A 42 -1.94 2.40 0.86
CA ALA A 42 -2.25 1.01 0.55
C ALA A 42 -3.05 0.31 1.67
N ALA A 43 -2.70 0.56 2.93
CA ALA A 43 -3.38 -0.01 4.09
C ALA A 43 -4.82 0.51 4.27
N THR A 44 -5.04 1.80 4.00
CA THR A 44 -6.31 2.50 4.28
C THR A 44 -7.23 2.60 3.08
N LEU A 45 -6.73 2.40 1.85
CA LEU A 45 -7.47 2.57 0.60
C LEU A 45 -8.81 1.81 0.55
N PRO A 46 -8.93 0.53 0.97
CA PRO A 46 -10.21 -0.16 0.95
C PRO A 46 -11.26 0.48 1.87
N PHE A 47 -10.82 1.03 3.00
CA PHE A 47 -11.71 1.74 3.93
C PHE A 47 -12.13 3.08 3.36
N GLY A 48 -11.17 3.83 2.78
CA GLY A 48 -11.46 5.10 2.12
C GLY A 48 -12.51 4.95 1.02
N ILE A 49 -12.38 3.95 0.15
CA ILE A 49 -13.35 3.71 -0.94
C ILE A 49 -14.72 3.31 -0.39
N ALA A 50 -14.79 2.43 0.62
CA ALA A 50 -16.05 2.04 1.23
C ALA A 50 -16.77 3.24 1.89
N TYR A 51 -16.00 4.08 2.59
CA TYR A 51 -16.50 5.30 3.21
C TYR A 51 -16.99 6.29 2.15
N SER A 52 -16.20 6.54 1.09
CA SER A 52 -16.60 7.43 -0.01
C SER A 52 -17.88 6.93 -0.71
N LYS A 53 -18.02 5.62 -0.95
CA LYS A 53 -19.25 5.06 -1.51
C LYS A 53 -20.46 5.33 -0.59
N SER A 54 -20.29 5.15 0.71
CA SER A 54 -21.34 5.44 1.70
C SER A 54 -21.72 6.92 1.70
N ALA A 55 -20.72 7.81 1.71
CA ALA A 55 -20.93 9.26 1.69
C ALA A 55 -21.60 9.73 0.40
N VAL A 56 -21.22 9.20 -0.76
CA VAL A 56 -21.87 9.50 -2.05
C VAL A 56 -23.30 9.00 -2.07
N THR A 57 -23.57 7.82 -1.51
CA THR A 57 -24.93 7.26 -1.45
C THR A 57 -25.82 8.10 -0.53
N SER A 58 -25.30 8.52 0.63
CA SER A 58 -26.04 9.41 1.53
C SER A 58 -26.26 10.80 0.91
N LEU A 59 -25.27 11.34 0.20
CA LEU A 59 -25.41 12.61 -0.53
C LEU A 59 -26.46 12.51 -1.64
N ARG A 60 -26.42 11.43 -2.44
CA ARG A 60 -27.36 11.22 -3.54
C ARG A 60 -28.79 11.10 -3.01
N ARG A 61 -28.99 10.39 -1.90
CA ARG A 61 -30.29 10.35 -1.21
C ARG A 61 -30.71 11.75 -0.79
N ARG A 62 -29.79 12.53 -0.21
CA ARG A 62 -30.03 13.92 0.22
C ARG A 62 -30.31 14.91 -0.91
N PHE A 63 -29.75 14.72 -2.11
CA PHE A 63 -29.97 15.62 -3.25
C PHE A 63 -31.14 15.21 -4.14
N ALA A 64 -31.50 13.92 -4.13
CA ALA A 64 -32.81 13.48 -4.64
C ALA A 64 -33.98 14.08 -3.82
N ASP A 65 -33.73 14.62 -2.62
CA ASP A 65 -34.71 15.30 -1.77
C ASP A 65 -35.31 16.58 -2.37
N VAL A 66 -34.72 17.18 -3.41
CA VAL A 66 -35.22 18.48 -3.94
C VAL A 66 -36.31 18.29 -4.99
N ASP A 67 -36.31 17.18 -5.74
CA ASP A 67 -37.19 17.00 -6.91
C ASP A 67 -38.38 16.05 -6.67
N GLU A 68 -38.33 15.15 -5.69
CA GLU A 68 -39.41 14.19 -5.41
C GLU A 68 -39.81 14.21 -3.93
N GLY A 69 -40.94 14.87 -3.62
CA GLY A 69 -41.52 14.90 -2.28
C GLY A 69 -41.68 13.52 -1.65
N ILE A 70 -41.59 13.46 -0.31
CA ILE A 70 -41.61 12.20 0.45
C ILE A 70 -43.04 11.62 0.44
N SER A 71 -43.36 10.74 -0.52
CA SER A 71 -44.61 9.97 -0.54
C SER A 71 -44.80 9.16 0.76
N ALA A 72 -46.02 9.08 1.27
CA ALA A 72 -46.37 8.25 2.44
C ALA A 72 -46.15 6.74 2.19
N GLU A 73 -46.23 6.30 0.92
CA GLU A 73 -46.18 4.88 0.54
C GLU A 73 -44.75 4.35 0.30
N THR A 74 -43.74 5.21 0.18
CA THR A 74 -42.35 4.78 -0.04
C THR A 74 -41.59 4.74 1.27
N GLY A 75 -41.51 3.55 1.89
CA GLY A 75 -40.60 3.19 2.99
C GLY A 75 -40.27 4.31 3.99
N SER A 76 -41.03 4.45 5.06
CA SER A 76 -40.87 5.51 6.05
C SER A 76 -39.89 5.07 7.15
N ILE A 77 -38.92 5.96 7.45
CA ILE A 77 -37.99 5.81 8.57
C ILE A 77 -38.13 7.06 9.43
N PHE A 78 -38.41 6.87 10.71
CA PHE A 78 -38.48 7.93 11.70
C PHE A 78 -37.37 7.72 12.72
N VAL A 79 -36.60 8.76 13.01
CA VAL A 79 -35.55 8.71 14.03
C VAL A 79 -35.87 9.74 15.11
N SER A 80 -35.92 9.32 16.37
CA SER A 80 -36.18 10.22 17.50
C SER A 80 -35.15 11.33 17.50
N ARG A 81 -35.44 12.55 17.97
CA ARG A 81 -34.48 13.66 18.08
C ARG A 81 -33.63 13.55 19.35
N SER A 82 -34.24 13.03 20.41
CA SER A 82 -33.62 12.74 21.71
C SER A 82 -33.19 11.28 21.81
N THR A 83 -32.24 11.03 22.71
CA THR A 83 -31.81 9.69 23.10
C THR A 83 -32.63 9.21 24.30
N VAL A 84 -32.82 7.90 24.42
CA VAL A 84 -33.38 7.25 25.62
C VAL A 84 -32.26 6.66 26.46
N ASP A 85 -32.35 6.84 27.77
CA ASP A 85 -31.33 6.39 28.73
C ASP A 85 -31.49 4.92 29.11
N ASP A 86 -32.73 4.41 29.10
CA ASP A 86 -33.05 3.00 29.33
C ASP A 86 -33.78 2.42 28.10
N PRO A 87 -33.06 1.73 27.21
CA PRO A 87 -33.65 1.11 26.03
C PRO A 87 -34.69 0.04 26.36
N VAL A 88 -34.56 -0.69 27.46
CA VAL A 88 -35.47 -1.79 27.80
C VAL A 88 -36.80 -1.21 28.29
N ASP A 89 -36.73 -0.27 29.23
CA ASP A 89 -37.92 0.45 29.72
C ASP A 89 -38.68 1.16 28.60
N CYS A 90 -37.95 1.77 27.66
CA CYS A 90 -38.53 2.37 26.47
C CYS A 90 -39.29 1.35 25.61
N LEU A 91 -38.69 0.19 25.30
CA LEU A 91 -39.36 -0.84 24.51
C LEU A 91 -40.57 -1.44 25.24
N GLU A 92 -40.50 -1.64 26.55
CA GLU A 92 -41.64 -2.13 27.35
C GLU A 92 -42.79 -1.13 27.36
N SER A 93 -42.51 0.16 27.53
CA SER A 93 -43.52 1.23 27.43
C SER A 93 -44.19 1.27 26.05
N ILE A 94 -43.41 1.04 24.99
CA ILE A 94 -43.93 0.97 23.62
C ILE A 94 -44.79 -0.28 23.42
N VAL A 95 -44.42 -1.43 23.98
CA VAL A 95 -45.25 -2.65 23.91
C VAL A 95 -46.62 -2.42 24.52
N ASP A 96 -46.68 -1.78 25.69
CA ASP A 96 -47.95 -1.48 26.37
C ASP A 96 -48.81 -0.48 25.59
N ALA A 97 -48.18 0.53 24.99
CA ALA A 97 -48.85 1.50 24.13
C ALA A 97 -49.40 0.86 22.84
N VAL A 98 -48.61 0.03 22.16
CA VAL A 98 -49.02 -0.66 20.92
C VAL A 98 -50.11 -1.70 21.19
N ARG A 99 -50.08 -2.40 22.32
CA ARG A 99 -51.17 -3.32 22.72
C ARG A 99 -52.50 -2.62 23.02
N SER A 100 -52.42 -1.33 23.36
CA SER A 100 -53.59 -0.49 23.61
C SER A 100 -54.10 0.20 22.34
N ASP A 101 -53.32 0.14 21.25
CA ASP A 101 -53.68 0.68 19.93
C ASP A 101 -54.57 -0.33 19.19
N ALA A 102 -55.79 0.10 18.84
CA ALA A 102 -56.76 -0.73 18.15
C ALA A 102 -56.37 -1.06 16.70
N ASN A 103 -55.39 -0.36 16.13
CA ASN A 103 -54.94 -0.57 14.76
C ASN A 103 -53.83 -1.62 14.63
N ALA A 104 -53.14 -1.96 15.71
CA ALA A 104 -52.09 -2.98 15.71
C ALA A 104 -52.71 -4.37 15.95
N ASP A 105 -52.35 -5.35 15.10
CA ASP A 105 -52.80 -6.73 15.27
C ASP A 105 -52.01 -7.45 16.35
N ASP A 106 -50.69 -7.26 16.37
CA ASP A 106 -49.79 -7.87 17.35
C ASP A 106 -48.47 -7.10 17.49
N VAL A 107 -47.78 -7.32 18.60
CA VAL A 107 -46.42 -6.82 18.86
C VAL A 107 -45.53 -7.91 19.44
N GLU A 108 -44.48 -8.25 18.70
CA GLU A 108 -43.48 -9.26 19.08
C GLU A 108 -42.14 -8.60 19.42
N ARG A 109 -41.44 -9.17 20.40
CA ARG A 109 -40.04 -8.80 20.70
C ARG A 109 -39.12 -9.58 19.77
N GLU A 110 -38.25 -8.87 19.08
CA GLU A 110 -37.24 -9.46 18.21
C GLU A 110 -35.83 -9.10 18.64
N SER A 111 -34.88 -9.97 18.30
CA SER A 111 -33.45 -9.72 18.45
C SER A 111 -32.86 -9.25 17.13
N PHE A 112 -32.41 -7.99 17.09
CA PHE A 112 -31.67 -7.42 15.97
C PHE A 112 -30.16 -7.42 16.23
N GLN A 113 -29.37 -7.05 15.22
CA GLN A 113 -27.91 -7.03 15.33
C GLN A 113 -27.40 -6.02 16.38
N GLU A 114 -28.11 -4.92 16.55
CA GLU A 114 -27.81 -3.84 17.49
C GLU A 114 -28.43 -4.03 18.88
N GLY A 115 -29.33 -5.01 19.05
CA GLY A 115 -29.99 -5.26 20.33
C GLY A 115 -31.46 -5.68 20.20
N PRO A 116 -32.19 -5.68 21.33
CA PRO A 116 -33.62 -5.93 21.36
C PRO A 116 -34.40 -4.86 20.58
N GLY A 117 -35.49 -5.26 19.94
CA GLY A 117 -36.45 -4.35 19.30
C GLY A 117 -37.82 -4.99 19.21
N LEU A 118 -38.73 -4.32 18.50
CA LEU A 118 -40.11 -4.75 18.33
C LEU A 118 -40.45 -4.90 16.85
N MET A 119 -41.19 -5.95 16.53
CA MET A 119 -41.95 -6.08 15.30
C MET A 119 -43.42 -5.83 15.63
N VAL A 120 -44.04 -4.88 14.94
CA VAL A 120 -45.47 -4.55 15.06
C VAL A 120 -46.16 -4.98 13.77
N MET A 121 -47.16 -5.85 13.91
CA MET A 121 -47.93 -6.39 12.80
C MET A 121 -49.22 -5.59 12.63
N TYR A 122 -49.51 -5.22 11.38
CA TYR A 122 -50.75 -4.56 10.98
C TYR A 122 -51.52 -5.43 9.99
N THR A 123 -52.84 -5.22 9.94
CA THR A 123 -53.75 -6.02 9.13
C THR A 123 -53.41 -5.85 7.64
N GLY A 124 -53.19 -6.96 6.93
CA GLY A 124 -52.81 -6.94 5.50
C GLY A 124 -51.34 -7.24 5.16
N PHE A 125 -50.58 -7.88 6.05
CA PHE A 125 -49.18 -8.29 5.87
C PHE A 125 -48.15 -7.14 5.85
N HIS A 126 -48.45 -6.04 6.54
CA HIS A 126 -47.51 -4.93 6.71
C HIS A 126 -46.90 -4.98 8.11
N ASN A 127 -45.57 -5.08 8.17
CA ASN A 127 -44.84 -5.04 9.43
C ASN A 127 -44.09 -3.71 9.54
N SER A 128 -44.17 -3.10 10.71
CA SER A 128 -43.30 -1.99 11.11
C SER A 128 -42.39 -2.45 12.26
N PHE A 129 -41.25 -1.81 12.39
CA PHE A 129 -40.23 -2.18 13.36
C PHE A 129 -39.86 -0.99 14.21
N VAL A 130 -39.68 -1.23 15.51
CA VAL A 130 -39.13 -0.25 16.45
C VAL A 130 -37.81 -0.77 16.97
N ARG A 131 -36.74 -0.01 16.76
CA ARG A 131 -35.37 -0.42 17.06
C ARG A 131 -34.62 0.73 17.71
N ILE A 132 -33.64 0.42 18.56
CA ILE A 132 -32.86 1.44 19.27
C ILE A 132 -31.40 1.35 18.84
N THR A 133 -30.84 2.48 18.38
CA THR A 133 -29.42 2.58 18.03
C THR A 133 -28.52 2.48 19.26
N GLU A 134 -27.24 2.16 19.08
CA GLU A 134 -26.24 2.18 20.16
C GLU A 134 -26.15 3.54 20.87
N ALA A 135 -26.43 4.64 20.16
CA ALA A 135 -26.48 5.98 20.73
C ALA A 135 -27.80 6.29 21.48
N GLY A 136 -28.69 5.33 21.66
CA GLY A 136 -29.97 5.49 22.36
C GLY A 136 -31.06 6.17 21.54
N ARG A 137 -30.89 6.35 20.22
CA ARG A 137 -31.96 6.90 19.35
C ARG A 137 -32.97 5.82 18.99
N VAL A 138 -34.25 6.11 19.17
CA VAL A 138 -35.37 5.24 18.78
C VAL A 138 -35.64 5.43 17.29
N VAL A 139 -35.85 4.32 16.58
CA VAL A 139 -36.03 4.30 15.13
C VAL A 139 -37.24 3.46 14.78
N VAL A 140 -38.20 4.07 14.08
CA VAL A 140 -39.38 3.37 13.57
C VAL A 140 -39.23 3.22 12.06
N THR A 141 -39.34 1.99 11.55
CA THR A 141 -39.20 1.70 10.11
C THR A 141 -40.33 0.82 9.61
N GLY A 142 -40.84 1.11 8.42
CA GLY A 142 -41.83 0.26 7.75
C GLY A 142 -42.14 0.77 6.36
N THR A 143 -43.11 0.15 5.69
CA THR A 143 -43.44 0.43 4.28
C THR A 143 -44.90 0.80 4.07
N SER A 144 -45.61 1.17 5.12
CA SER A 144 -47.05 1.47 5.09
C SER A 144 -47.36 2.80 5.80
N GLU A 145 -48.55 3.33 5.56
CA GLU A 145 -49.06 4.50 6.31
C GLU A 145 -49.07 4.25 7.82
N HIS A 146 -49.36 3.01 8.24
CA HIS A 146 -49.30 2.59 9.66
C HIS A 146 -47.94 2.81 10.35
N THR A 147 -46.86 2.98 9.60
CA THR A 147 -45.56 3.32 10.21
C THR A 147 -45.54 4.77 10.73
N HIS A 148 -46.33 5.68 10.16
CA HIS A 148 -46.54 7.02 10.71
C HIS A 148 -47.31 6.93 12.04
N ASP A 149 -48.42 6.19 12.03
CA ASP A 149 -49.24 5.98 13.23
C ASP A 149 -48.40 5.36 14.35
N LEU A 150 -47.56 4.35 14.03
CA LEU A 150 -46.63 3.77 14.98
C LEU A 150 -45.62 4.78 15.52
N ALA A 151 -45.08 5.66 14.67
CA ALA A 151 -44.14 6.69 15.10
C ALA A 151 -44.80 7.69 16.05
N ASP A 152 -46.08 8.03 15.82
CA ASP A 152 -46.86 8.89 16.70
C ASP A 152 -47.19 8.19 18.03
N THR A 153 -47.57 6.92 18.01
CA THR A 153 -47.77 6.09 19.21
C THR A 153 -46.50 6.00 20.04
N VAL A 154 -45.34 5.78 19.41
CA VAL A 154 -44.04 5.75 20.09
C VAL A 154 -43.66 7.14 20.63
N ALA A 155 -43.97 8.21 19.88
CA ALA A 155 -43.73 9.59 20.30
C ALA A 155 -44.49 9.92 21.58
N GLU A 156 -45.77 9.52 21.66
CA GLU A 156 -46.61 9.74 22.83
C GLU A 156 -46.18 8.88 24.02
N ALA A 157 -45.95 7.58 23.81
CA ALA A 157 -45.62 6.62 24.86
C ALA A 157 -44.38 7.00 25.67
N TYR A 158 -43.41 7.67 25.05
CA TYR A 158 -42.13 8.02 25.68
C TYR A 158 -41.74 9.49 25.52
N SER A 159 -42.70 10.37 25.18
CA SER A 159 -42.49 11.82 24.99
C SER A 159 -41.32 12.16 24.04
N LEU A 160 -41.22 11.41 22.94
CA LEU A 160 -40.19 11.60 21.92
C LEU A 160 -40.71 12.51 20.80
N SER A 161 -39.78 13.12 20.07
CA SER A 161 -40.08 13.77 18.79
C SER A 161 -39.28 13.09 17.71
N PHE A 162 -39.85 12.93 16.51
CA PHE A 162 -39.22 12.20 15.41
C PHE A 162 -38.92 13.10 14.22
N ASP A 163 -37.82 12.82 13.54
CA ASP A 163 -37.53 13.30 12.20
C ASP A 163 -37.75 12.16 11.20
N ARG A 164 -38.60 12.39 10.20
CA ARG A 164 -38.74 11.48 9.06
C ARG A 164 -37.51 11.61 8.17
N THR A 165 -36.88 10.50 7.83
CA THR A 165 -35.66 10.42 7.04
C THR A 165 -35.73 9.27 6.03
N ARG A 166 -34.92 9.32 4.97
CA ARG A 166 -34.64 8.16 4.09
C ARG A 166 -33.31 7.49 4.42
N ASN A 167 -32.54 8.05 5.35
CA ASN A 167 -31.27 7.49 5.79
C ASN A 167 -31.51 6.56 6.98
N ASN A 168 -31.47 5.26 6.70
CA ASN A 168 -31.54 4.23 7.73
C ASN A 168 -30.27 4.30 8.61
N PRO A 169 -30.38 4.62 9.91
CA PRO A 169 -29.23 4.66 10.82
C PRO A 169 -28.58 3.29 11.02
N PHE A 170 -29.28 2.20 10.68
CA PHE A 170 -28.76 0.84 10.70
C PHE A 170 -28.09 0.41 9.38
N SER A 171 -28.10 1.27 8.34
CA SER A 171 -27.39 0.96 7.10
C SER A 171 -25.87 1.14 7.29
N GLY A 172 -25.16 0.03 7.53
CA GLY A 172 -23.71 0.01 7.64
C GLY A 172 -23.00 0.25 6.30
N MET A 173 -21.68 0.45 6.35
CA MET A 173 -20.85 0.54 5.15
C MET A 173 -20.92 -0.76 4.35
N GLU A 174 -21.46 -0.69 3.14
CA GLU A 174 -21.45 -1.84 2.24
C GLU A 174 -20.01 -2.14 1.80
N PRO A 175 -19.53 -3.38 1.99
CA PRO A 175 -18.22 -3.77 1.51
C PRO A 175 -18.18 -3.76 -0.03
N ILE A 176 -17.01 -3.50 -0.59
CA ILE A 176 -16.76 -3.59 -2.04
C ILE A 176 -16.87 -5.07 -2.46
N ARG A 177 -17.78 -5.36 -3.38
CA ARG A 177 -18.10 -6.72 -3.88
C ARG A 177 -17.90 -6.78 -5.40
N GLY A 178 -17.73 -8.00 -5.92
CA GLY A 178 -17.65 -8.26 -7.37
C GLY A 178 -16.34 -7.79 -8.02
N ALA A 179 -16.38 -7.52 -9.33
CA ALA A 179 -15.22 -7.13 -10.14
C ALA A 179 -14.41 -5.94 -9.58
N PRO A 180 -15.01 -4.86 -9.04
CA PRO A 180 -14.26 -3.74 -8.44
C PRO A 180 -13.31 -4.17 -7.32
N ARG A 181 -13.64 -5.23 -6.58
CA ARG A 181 -12.77 -5.75 -5.52
C ARG A 181 -11.49 -6.37 -6.08
N VAL A 182 -11.56 -7.00 -7.26
CA VAL A 182 -10.40 -7.62 -7.93
C VAL A 182 -9.48 -6.52 -8.44
N PHE A 183 -10.02 -5.50 -9.11
CA PHE A 183 -9.25 -4.33 -9.55
C PHE A 183 -8.58 -3.61 -8.38
N LEU A 184 -9.30 -3.42 -7.27
CA LEU A 184 -8.72 -2.85 -6.05
C LEU A 184 -7.59 -3.72 -5.51
N GLY A 185 -7.73 -5.05 -5.52
CA GLY A 185 -6.66 -5.97 -5.12
C GLY A 185 -5.41 -5.82 -5.98
N VAL A 186 -5.56 -5.81 -7.31
CA VAL A 186 -4.43 -5.60 -8.25
C VAL A 186 -3.79 -4.23 -8.02
N PHE A 187 -4.59 -3.18 -7.89
CA PHE A 187 -4.09 -1.83 -7.65
C PHE A 187 -3.31 -1.73 -6.34
N VAL A 188 -3.79 -2.35 -5.26
CA VAL A 188 -3.05 -2.41 -3.99
C VAL A 188 -1.72 -3.16 -4.18
N ILE A 189 -1.70 -4.28 -4.88
CA ILE A 189 -0.44 -5.01 -5.15
C ILE A 189 0.55 -4.11 -5.89
N VAL A 190 0.10 -3.38 -6.92
CA VAL A 190 0.95 -2.43 -7.65
C VAL A 190 1.48 -1.34 -6.71
N LEU A 191 0.62 -0.75 -5.86
CA LEU A 191 1.07 0.24 -4.86
C LEU A 191 2.13 -0.32 -3.91
N LEU A 192 1.97 -1.57 -3.46
CA LEU A 192 2.94 -2.21 -2.58
C LEU A 192 4.29 -2.45 -3.27
N LEU A 193 4.26 -2.91 -4.53
CA LEU A 193 5.47 -3.09 -5.34
C LEU A 193 6.18 -1.74 -5.60
N VAL A 194 5.41 -0.70 -5.94
CA VAL A 194 5.93 0.66 -6.11
C VAL A 194 6.53 1.17 -4.79
N GLY A 195 5.84 0.99 -3.67
CA GLY A 195 6.35 1.40 -2.35
C GLY A 195 7.66 0.70 -1.96
N LEU A 196 7.83 -0.58 -2.29
CA LEU A 196 9.12 -1.25 -2.10
C LEU A 196 10.20 -0.71 -3.06
N GLY A 197 9.85 -0.48 -4.33
CA GLY A 197 10.77 0.09 -5.31
C GLY A 197 11.25 1.51 -4.96
N THR A 198 10.42 2.33 -4.32
CA THR A 198 10.82 3.68 -3.89
C THR A 198 11.87 3.64 -2.78
N VAL A 199 11.98 2.55 -2.00
CA VAL A 199 13.08 2.37 -1.04
C VAL A 199 14.42 2.35 -1.77
N GLY A 200 14.54 1.53 -2.82
CA GLY A 200 15.78 1.42 -3.60
C GLY A 200 16.15 2.72 -4.30
N ALA A 201 15.16 3.39 -4.92
CA ALA A 201 15.37 4.68 -5.56
C ALA A 201 15.86 5.77 -4.59
N ALA A 202 15.32 5.78 -3.37
CA ALA A 202 15.71 6.70 -2.32
C ALA A 202 17.08 6.36 -1.69
N ALA A 203 17.35 5.08 -1.46
CA ALA A 203 18.62 4.59 -0.91
C ALA A 203 19.79 4.89 -1.86
N TYR A 204 19.58 4.71 -3.16
CA TYR A 204 20.55 4.89 -4.23
C TYR A 204 20.04 5.94 -5.23
N PRO A 205 20.16 7.24 -4.93
CA PRO A 205 19.61 8.30 -5.79
C PRO A 205 20.42 8.52 -7.08
N SER A 206 21.65 8.03 -7.16
CA SER A 206 22.50 8.18 -8.35
C SER A 206 21.96 7.39 -9.54
N ASP A 207 22.07 7.97 -10.72
CA ASP A 207 21.69 7.31 -11.99
C ASP A 207 22.67 6.21 -12.43
N ALA A 208 23.68 5.90 -11.63
CA ALA A 208 24.60 4.79 -11.87
C ALA A 208 23.92 3.41 -11.81
N TYR A 209 22.72 3.34 -11.22
CA TYR A 209 21.98 2.10 -11.05
C TYR A 209 20.57 2.23 -11.62
N ASN A 210 20.13 1.23 -12.37
CA ASN A 210 18.74 1.14 -12.81
C ASN A 210 17.81 0.68 -11.66
N PRO A 211 16.47 0.81 -11.78
CA PRO A 211 15.55 0.46 -10.69
C PRO A 211 15.65 -1.00 -10.19
N ALA A 212 15.96 -1.95 -11.08
CA ALA A 212 16.12 -3.36 -10.71
C ALA A 212 17.38 -3.58 -9.89
N GLU A 213 18.51 -3.01 -10.32
CA GLU A 213 19.78 -3.06 -9.58
C GLU A 213 19.67 -2.44 -8.20
N ARG A 214 19.04 -1.27 -8.09
CA ARG A 214 18.78 -0.63 -6.78
C ARG A 214 17.98 -1.54 -5.86
N THR A 215 17.01 -2.27 -6.41
CA THR A 215 16.20 -3.23 -5.64
C THR A 215 17.05 -4.39 -5.13
N VAL A 216 17.93 -4.95 -5.97
CA VAL A 216 18.84 -6.04 -5.57
C VAL A 216 19.82 -5.56 -4.50
N ILE A 217 20.43 -4.38 -4.70
CA ILE A 217 21.38 -3.81 -3.74
C ILE A 217 20.71 -3.59 -2.38
N THR A 218 19.54 -2.92 -2.35
CA THR A 218 18.77 -2.73 -1.12
C THR A 218 18.36 -4.05 -0.48
N GLY A 219 18.07 -5.08 -1.27
CA GLY A 219 17.80 -6.43 -0.77
C GLY A 219 19.01 -7.09 -0.10
N ILE A 220 20.21 -6.89 -0.65
CA ILE A 220 21.47 -7.35 -0.03
C ILE A 220 21.69 -6.62 1.31
N ASP A 221 21.47 -5.31 1.35
CA ASP A 221 21.61 -4.52 2.59
C ASP A 221 20.59 -4.96 3.66
N ALA A 222 19.33 -5.17 3.26
CA ALA A 222 18.28 -5.67 4.16
C ALA A 222 18.63 -7.05 4.72
N ARG A 223 19.16 -7.95 3.89
CA ARG A 223 19.64 -9.26 4.36
C ARG A 223 20.76 -9.11 5.37
N GLY A 224 21.74 -8.24 5.09
CA GLY A 224 22.86 -8.00 5.99
C GLY A 224 22.48 -7.47 7.36
N ASP A 225 21.38 -6.73 7.45
CA ASP A 225 20.87 -6.18 8.72
C ASP A 225 19.93 -7.12 9.48
N LEU A 226 19.12 -7.89 8.74
CA LEU A 226 18.01 -8.65 9.30
C LEU A 226 18.31 -10.13 9.51
N ASP A 227 19.29 -10.68 8.78
CA ASP A 227 19.72 -12.07 8.93
C ASP A 227 20.89 -12.16 9.92
N PRO A 228 20.69 -12.70 11.14
CA PRO A 228 21.77 -12.82 12.14
C PRO A 228 22.89 -13.76 11.70
N GLY A 229 22.66 -14.61 10.69
CA GLY A 229 23.68 -15.49 10.11
C GLY A 229 24.60 -14.81 9.11
N THR A 230 24.31 -13.57 8.68
CA THR A 230 25.10 -12.86 7.66
C THR A 230 26.02 -11.83 8.32
N SER A 231 27.34 -11.99 8.17
CA SER A 231 28.31 -11.01 8.67
C SER A 231 28.38 -9.76 7.79
N ARG A 232 28.82 -8.62 8.35
CA ARG A 232 29.02 -7.37 7.57
C ARG A 232 29.97 -7.56 6.39
N ALA A 233 31.06 -8.27 6.59
CA ALA A 233 32.00 -8.63 5.53
C ALA A 233 31.31 -9.43 4.42
N GLU A 234 30.45 -10.40 4.78
CA GLU A 234 29.71 -11.21 3.81
C GLU A 234 28.70 -10.38 2.99
N THR A 235 28.02 -9.43 3.62
CA THR A 235 27.14 -8.46 2.94
C THR A 235 27.92 -7.63 1.94
N ARG A 236 29.07 -7.06 2.36
CA ARG A 236 29.94 -6.25 1.49
C ARG A 236 30.47 -7.05 0.31
N LEU A 237 30.94 -8.28 0.53
CA LEU A 237 31.41 -9.16 -0.54
C LEU A 237 30.30 -9.57 -1.51
N SER A 238 29.08 -9.80 -1.03
CA SER A 238 27.93 -10.12 -1.87
C SER A 238 27.51 -8.94 -2.72
N LYS A 239 27.51 -7.74 -2.14
CA LYS A 239 27.23 -6.49 -2.85
C LYS A 239 28.31 -6.18 -3.89
N ALA A 240 29.59 -6.30 -3.54
CA ALA A 240 30.70 -6.13 -4.48
C ALA A 240 30.59 -7.11 -5.65
N ALA A 241 30.30 -8.39 -5.38
CA ALA A 241 30.11 -9.38 -6.43
C ALA A 241 28.92 -9.04 -7.37
N PHE A 242 27.84 -8.47 -6.84
CA PHE A 242 26.73 -7.98 -7.65
C PHE A 242 27.14 -6.79 -8.52
N LEU A 243 27.88 -5.82 -7.97
CA LEU A 243 28.38 -4.68 -8.73
C LEU A 243 29.35 -5.11 -9.85
N VAL A 244 30.16 -6.13 -9.62
CA VAL A 244 31.00 -6.73 -10.68
C VAL A 244 30.16 -7.32 -11.81
N ALA A 245 29.02 -7.95 -11.51
CA ALA A 245 28.12 -8.46 -12.54
C ALA A 245 27.49 -7.33 -13.39
N ILE A 246 27.19 -6.17 -12.78
CA ILE A 246 26.75 -4.99 -13.54
C ILE A 246 27.86 -4.53 -14.50
N VAL A 247 29.11 -4.43 -14.02
CA VAL A 247 30.25 -4.04 -14.88
C VAL A 247 30.45 -5.02 -16.04
N ASP A 248 30.26 -6.32 -15.79
CA ASP A 248 30.35 -7.36 -16.83
C ASP A 248 29.23 -7.21 -17.88
N GLU A 249 28.01 -6.88 -17.46
CA GLU A 249 26.88 -6.60 -18.35
C GLU A 249 27.11 -5.37 -19.24
N GLU A 250 27.80 -4.34 -18.75
CA GLU A 250 28.15 -3.16 -19.56
C GLU A 250 28.97 -3.52 -20.80
N ALA A 251 29.78 -4.58 -20.76
CA ALA A 251 30.52 -5.02 -21.95
C ALA A 251 29.57 -5.47 -23.07
N GLN A 252 28.49 -6.17 -22.69
CA GLN A 252 27.46 -6.62 -23.61
C GLN A 252 26.62 -5.45 -24.15
N GLU A 253 26.30 -4.48 -23.28
CA GLU A 253 25.57 -3.26 -23.66
C GLU A 253 26.35 -2.39 -24.65
N VAL A 254 27.67 -2.25 -24.48
CA VAL A 254 28.56 -1.59 -25.45
C VAL A 254 28.50 -2.25 -26.84
N THR A 255 28.35 -3.57 -26.91
CA THR A 255 28.21 -4.29 -28.18
C THR A 255 26.84 -4.09 -28.83
N TRP A 256 25.77 -3.99 -28.02
CA TRP A 256 24.38 -3.90 -28.51
C TRP A 256 23.91 -2.49 -28.84
N VAL A 257 24.53 -1.48 -28.23
CA VAL A 257 24.15 -0.11 -28.49
C VAL A 257 24.35 0.24 -29.97
N GLN A 258 23.43 1.05 -30.50
CA GLN A 258 23.53 1.55 -31.87
C GLN A 258 24.86 2.30 -32.09
N ASN A 259 25.18 2.62 -33.34
CA ASN A 259 26.41 3.31 -33.76
C ASN A 259 26.47 4.76 -33.25
N ASP A 260 26.59 4.91 -31.93
CA ASP A 260 26.49 6.13 -31.15
C ASP A 260 27.66 6.18 -30.16
N SER A 261 28.66 7.00 -30.50
CA SER A 261 29.86 7.19 -29.69
C SER A 261 29.58 7.70 -28.28
N GLU A 262 28.54 8.53 -28.10
CA GLU A 262 28.22 9.12 -26.80
C GLU A 262 27.66 8.04 -25.86
N ARG A 263 26.73 7.24 -26.35
CA ARG A 263 26.15 6.14 -25.56
C ARG A 263 27.17 5.06 -25.23
N VAL A 264 28.02 4.66 -26.18
CA VAL A 264 29.15 3.74 -25.91
C VAL A 264 30.06 4.30 -24.80
N THR A 265 30.36 5.60 -24.86
CA THR A 265 31.20 6.24 -23.84
C THR A 265 30.51 6.27 -22.48
N GLU A 266 29.19 6.48 -22.43
CA GLU A 266 28.42 6.49 -21.19
C GLU A 266 28.42 5.14 -20.47
N HIS A 267 28.28 4.03 -21.20
CA HIS A 267 28.43 2.67 -20.65
C HIS A 267 29.82 2.48 -20.02
N GLY A 268 30.89 2.93 -20.68
CA GLY A 268 32.23 2.92 -20.09
C GLY A 268 32.38 3.79 -18.84
N ARG A 269 31.73 4.97 -18.79
CA ARG A 269 31.70 5.83 -17.57
C ARG A 269 30.90 5.20 -16.44
N GLN A 270 29.82 4.50 -16.76
CA GLN A 270 29.02 3.73 -15.81
C GLN A 270 29.85 2.58 -15.23
N ALA A 271 30.49 1.77 -16.06
CA ALA A 271 31.43 0.73 -15.65
C ALA A 271 32.50 1.27 -14.68
N LEU A 272 33.10 2.43 -14.96
CA LEU A 272 34.08 3.07 -14.07
C LEU A 272 33.48 3.57 -12.74
N ARG A 273 32.22 4.01 -12.71
CA ARG A 273 31.54 4.40 -11.47
C ARG A 273 31.28 3.17 -10.60
N VAL A 274 30.66 2.15 -11.18
CA VAL A 274 30.31 0.91 -10.48
C VAL A 274 31.55 0.15 -10.01
N SER A 275 32.63 0.15 -10.81
CA SER A 275 33.91 -0.44 -10.41
C SER A 275 34.49 0.18 -9.15
N ARG A 276 34.44 1.52 -9.03
CA ARG A 276 34.93 2.23 -7.83
C ARG A 276 34.12 1.88 -6.59
N ASP A 277 32.79 1.75 -6.74
CA ASP A 277 31.92 1.34 -5.65
C ASP A 277 32.21 -0.12 -5.22
N ALA A 278 32.49 -1.00 -6.18
CA ALA A 278 32.90 -2.39 -5.90
C ALA A 278 34.26 -2.46 -5.19
N GLU A 279 35.25 -1.68 -5.63
CA GLU A 279 36.57 -1.56 -5.00
C GLU A 279 36.46 -1.04 -3.56
N ALA A 280 35.64 -0.01 -3.32
CA ALA A 280 35.40 0.51 -1.98
C ALA A 280 34.78 -0.53 -1.04
N LEU A 281 33.84 -1.35 -1.55
CA LEU A 281 33.25 -2.45 -0.78
C LEU A 281 34.25 -3.56 -0.48
N LEU A 282 35.12 -3.91 -1.44
CA LEU A 282 36.18 -4.90 -1.24
C LEU A 282 37.22 -4.42 -0.23
N ALA A 283 37.63 -3.16 -0.30
CA ALA A 283 38.53 -2.55 0.67
C ALA A 283 37.90 -2.55 2.08
N ALA A 284 36.66 -2.08 2.19
CA ALA A 284 35.95 -2.07 3.48
C ALA A 284 35.71 -3.48 4.05
N ALA A 285 35.54 -4.50 3.20
CA ALA A 285 35.47 -5.88 3.67
C ALA A 285 36.81 -6.38 4.22
N ARG A 286 37.94 -5.95 3.65
CA ARG A 286 39.29 -6.31 4.13
C ARG A 286 39.68 -5.62 5.43
N ASP A 287 39.12 -4.43 5.68
CA ASP A 287 39.24 -3.76 6.98
C ASP A 287 38.52 -4.54 8.09
N ASP A 288 37.55 -5.40 7.74
CA ASP A 288 37.00 -6.37 8.67
C ASP A 288 37.96 -7.57 8.83
N SER A 289 37.93 -8.23 9.99
CA SER A 289 38.67 -9.49 10.20
C SER A 289 38.04 -10.62 9.37
N LEU A 290 38.52 -10.78 8.13
CA LEU A 290 38.03 -11.81 7.20
C LEU A 290 38.40 -13.22 7.65
N THR A 291 37.44 -14.15 7.52
CA THR A 291 37.77 -15.59 7.55
C THR A 291 38.58 -15.98 6.31
N PRO A 292 39.33 -17.10 6.33
CA PRO A 292 40.07 -17.56 5.15
C PRO A 292 39.21 -17.73 3.89
N ALA A 293 38.00 -18.26 4.04
CA ALA A 293 37.05 -18.44 2.93
C ALA A 293 36.57 -17.09 2.35
N GLN A 294 36.37 -16.08 3.21
CA GLN A 294 35.98 -14.74 2.77
C GLN A 294 37.13 -14.00 2.10
N ALA A 295 38.36 -14.15 2.61
CA ALA A 295 39.56 -13.59 1.97
C ALA A 295 39.75 -14.17 0.56
N GLU A 296 39.63 -15.50 0.41
CA GLU A 296 39.70 -16.15 -0.90
C GLU A 296 38.59 -15.66 -1.85
N ARG A 297 37.37 -15.48 -1.33
CA ARG A 297 36.26 -14.93 -2.10
C ARG A 297 36.53 -13.48 -2.52
N ALA A 298 37.07 -12.64 -1.65
CA ALA A 298 37.41 -11.26 -1.96
C ALA A 298 38.41 -11.20 -3.13
N THR A 299 39.47 -12.02 -3.10
CA THR A 299 40.44 -12.13 -4.21
C THR A 299 39.78 -12.59 -5.51
N ARG A 300 38.83 -13.54 -5.46
CA ARG A 300 38.10 -13.96 -6.66
C ARG A 300 37.22 -12.84 -7.23
N VAL A 301 36.55 -12.07 -6.38
CA VAL A 301 35.70 -10.94 -6.81
C VAL A 301 36.55 -9.82 -7.40
N GLU A 302 37.69 -9.50 -6.80
CA GLU A 302 38.63 -8.51 -7.31
C GLU A 302 39.20 -8.90 -8.68
N ARG A 303 39.58 -10.17 -8.88
CA ARG A 303 40.00 -10.65 -10.20
C ARG A 303 38.90 -10.50 -11.24
N ARG A 304 37.68 -10.90 -10.89
CA ARG A 304 36.52 -10.74 -11.79
C ARG A 304 36.22 -9.29 -12.11
N LEU A 305 36.45 -8.36 -11.18
CA LEU A 305 36.29 -6.93 -11.45
C LEU A 305 37.29 -6.44 -12.50
N VAL A 306 38.57 -6.86 -12.40
CA VAL A 306 39.59 -6.55 -13.40
C VAL A 306 39.20 -7.13 -14.76
N ASP A 307 38.79 -8.41 -14.79
CA ASP A 307 38.36 -9.08 -16.02
C ASP A 307 37.17 -8.35 -16.67
N ALA A 308 36.15 -7.97 -15.88
CA ALA A 308 34.97 -7.25 -16.36
C ALA A 308 35.33 -5.87 -16.92
N ARG A 309 36.18 -5.09 -16.22
CA ARG A 309 36.66 -3.79 -16.72
C ARG A 309 37.42 -3.92 -18.04
N MET A 310 38.25 -4.95 -18.15
CA MET A 310 38.99 -5.25 -19.38
C MET A 310 38.04 -5.66 -20.53
N ALA A 311 36.98 -6.41 -20.23
CA ALA A 311 35.95 -6.77 -21.21
C ALA A 311 35.23 -5.54 -21.76
N VAL A 312 34.83 -4.59 -20.90
CA VAL A 312 34.23 -3.31 -21.34
C VAL A 312 35.21 -2.53 -22.22
N ALA A 313 36.47 -2.40 -21.80
CA ALA A 313 37.49 -1.69 -22.58
C ALA A 313 37.74 -2.34 -23.95
N ALA A 314 37.74 -3.67 -24.02
CA ALA A 314 37.88 -4.43 -25.25
C ALA A 314 36.67 -4.20 -26.17
N ALA A 315 35.44 -4.31 -25.64
CA ALA A 315 34.22 -4.05 -26.40
C ALA A 315 34.19 -2.63 -26.98
N MET A 316 34.58 -1.62 -26.19
CA MET A 316 34.66 -0.23 -26.68
C MET A 316 35.72 -0.07 -27.79
N THR A 317 36.86 -0.75 -27.66
CA THR A 317 37.94 -0.70 -28.67
C THR A 317 37.51 -1.36 -29.97
N GLU A 318 36.87 -2.53 -29.88
CA GLU A 318 36.34 -3.26 -31.03
C GLU A 318 35.31 -2.43 -31.80
N ARG A 319 34.47 -1.66 -31.10
CA ARG A 319 33.51 -0.74 -31.75
C ARG A 319 34.21 0.34 -32.57
N VAL A 320 35.35 0.86 -32.10
CA VAL A 320 36.17 1.82 -32.83
C VAL A 320 36.87 1.16 -34.01
N GLU A 321 37.49 0.00 -33.80
CA GLU A 321 38.23 -0.74 -34.85
C GLU A 321 37.33 -1.18 -36.01
N ASN A 322 36.06 -1.49 -35.73
CA ASN A 322 35.07 -1.85 -36.74
C ASN A 322 34.40 -0.64 -37.43
N ASP A 323 34.92 0.58 -37.23
CA ASP A 323 34.34 1.86 -37.72
C ASP A 323 32.85 2.04 -37.36
N SER A 324 32.40 1.37 -36.29
CA SER A 324 31.00 1.41 -35.87
C SER A 324 30.68 2.65 -35.04
N VAL A 325 31.70 3.26 -34.43
CA VAL A 325 31.61 4.53 -33.71
C VAL A 325 32.88 5.35 -33.93
N ASN A 326 32.76 6.68 -33.89
CA ASN A 326 33.92 7.55 -33.94
C ASN A 326 34.61 7.59 -32.58
N GLU A 327 35.93 7.40 -32.58
CA GLU A 327 36.73 7.56 -31.38
C GLU A 327 36.76 9.03 -30.93
N THR A 328 36.47 9.27 -29.65
CA THR A 328 36.59 10.60 -29.04
C THR A 328 37.70 10.62 -27.99
N ALA A 329 38.22 11.81 -27.68
CA ALA A 329 39.21 11.97 -26.62
C ALA A 329 38.68 11.57 -25.22
N ASP A 330 37.37 11.60 -25.01
CA ASP A 330 36.78 11.11 -23.76
C ASP A 330 36.70 9.59 -23.74
N MET A 331 36.29 8.97 -24.84
CA MET A 331 36.27 7.51 -24.99
C MET A 331 37.66 6.91 -24.74
N ARG A 332 38.72 7.50 -25.31
CA ARG A 332 40.11 7.08 -25.04
C ARG A 332 40.46 7.13 -23.56
N ARG A 333 40.13 8.24 -22.88
CA ARG A 333 40.38 8.38 -21.43
C ARG A 333 39.61 7.35 -20.60
N VAL A 334 38.38 7.01 -21.00
CA VAL A 334 37.58 5.97 -20.35
C VAL A 334 38.21 4.60 -20.54
N VAL A 335 38.60 4.24 -21.76
CA VAL A 335 39.27 2.96 -22.08
C VAL A 335 40.60 2.82 -21.33
N GLU A 336 41.43 3.87 -21.32
CA GLU A 336 42.68 3.90 -20.56
C GLU A 336 42.45 3.66 -19.06
N ARG A 337 41.44 4.31 -18.49
CA ARG A 337 41.08 4.12 -17.08
C ARG A 337 40.52 2.74 -16.79
N LEU A 338 39.73 2.16 -17.69
CA LEU A 338 39.21 0.81 -17.52
C LEU A 338 40.36 -0.21 -17.48
N ARG A 339 41.37 -0.03 -18.34
CA ARG A 339 42.57 -0.87 -18.41
C ARG A 339 43.56 -0.65 -17.26
N ALA A 340 43.55 0.53 -16.64
CA ALA A 340 44.43 0.82 -15.52
C ALA A 340 44.10 -0.09 -14.33
N THR A 341 44.97 -1.05 -14.05
CA THR A 341 44.90 -1.81 -12.80
C THR A 341 45.40 -0.88 -11.70
N ASP A 342 44.58 -0.62 -10.68
CA ASP A 342 44.99 0.24 -9.58
C ASP A 342 46.08 -0.53 -8.80
N GLU A 343 47.35 -0.17 -9.01
CA GLU A 343 48.53 -0.90 -8.50
C GLU A 343 48.53 -1.07 -6.97
N ARG A 344 47.69 -0.31 -6.25
CA ARG A 344 47.48 -0.44 -4.80
C ARG A 344 46.84 -1.76 -4.36
N SER A 345 46.13 -2.45 -5.25
CA SER A 345 45.48 -3.73 -4.94
C SER A 345 46.48 -4.89 -4.81
N THR A 346 47.65 -4.79 -5.45
CA THR A 346 48.65 -5.88 -5.49
C THR A 346 49.68 -5.86 -4.35
N ALA A 347 49.63 -4.87 -3.46
CA ALA A 347 50.63 -4.67 -2.42
C ALA A 347 50.14 -4.96 -0.97
N SER A 348 48.99 -5.62 -0.81
CA SER A 348 48.44 -6.00 0.50
C SER A 348 48.43 -7.51 0.72
#